data_AF-A0A519KVQ8-F1
#
_entry.id   AF-A0A519KVQ8-F1
#
_cell.length_a   1.000
_cell.length_b   1.000
_cell.length_c   1.000
_cell.angle_alpha   90.00
_cell.angle_beta   90.00
_cell.angle_gamma   90.00
#
_symmetry.space_group_name_H-M   'P 1'
#
loop_
_entity.id
_entity.type
_entity.pdbx_description
1 polymer ?
#
loop_
_entity_poly.entity_id
_entity_poly.type
_entity_poly.pdbx_seq_one_letter_code
_entity_poly.pdbx_strand_id
1 'polypeptide(L)' 'ASRTIIDGANWRCEGATCTASGGANQPATRACRRVVARFGTVSAFTYKGTTLSAEELTTCNAA' A
#
# COMPACT_ATOMS: atom_id res chain seq x y z
N ALA A 1 -3.50 13.91 5.09
CA ALA A 1 -2.70 12.67 5.07
C ALA A 1 -3.08 11.80 6.26
N SER A 2 -3.52 10.57 6.03
CA SER A 2 -3.76 9.58 7.11
C SER A 2 -2.47 8.82 7.41
N ARG A 3 -2.17 8.61 8.70
CA ARG A 3 -1.02 7.85 9.18
C ARG A 3 -1.50 6.63 9.95
N THR A 4 -0.98 5.46 9.63
CA THR A 4 -1.30 4.24 10.38
C THR A 4 -0.19 3.21 10.29
N ILE A 5 -0.20 2.25 11.20
CA ILE A 5 0.73 1.12 11.16
C ILE A 5 -0.05 -0.11 10.71
N ILE A 6 0.41 -0.77 9.65
CA ILE A 6 -0.14 -2.03 9.14
C ILE A 6 1.01 -3.01 8.97
N ASP A 7 0.93 -4.17 9.61
CA ASP A 7 1.98 -5.20 9.59
C ASP A 7 3.38 -4.64 9.94
N GLY A 8 3.42 -3.69 10.88
CA GLY A 8 4.63 -3.00 11.33
C GLY A 8 5.18 -1.95 10.35
N ALA A 9 4.54 -1.74 9.19
CA ALA A 9 4.92 -0.71 8.24
C ALA A 9 4.20 0.60 8.55
N ASN A 10 4.94 1.71 8.50
CA ASN A 10 4.42 3.04 8.76
C ASN A 10 3.83 3.63 7.47
N TRP A 11 2.51 3.52 7.31
CA TRP A 11 1.79 4.04 6.15
C TRP A 11 1.49 5.52 6.27
N ARG A 12 1.74 6.24 5.16
CA ARG A 12 1.27 7.59 4.90
C ARG A 12 0.46 7.57 3.62
N CYS A 13 -0.83 7.84 3.73
CA CYS A 13 -1.72 7.96 2.57
C CYS A 13 -2.21 9.39 2.40
N GLU A 14 -2.04 9.92 1.19
CA GLU A 14 -2.49 11.24 0.75
C GLU A 14 -3.48 11.03 -0.40
N GLY A 15 -4.78 11.07 -0.06
CA GLY A 15 -5.82 10.61 -0.98
C GLY A 15 -5.63 9.12 -1.30
N ALA A 16 -5.54 8.80 -2.59
CA ALA A 16 -5.35 7.44 -3.09
C ALA A 16 -3.86 7.07 -3.31
N THR A 17 -2.92 7.91 -2.86
CA THR A 17 -1.48 7.64 -2.93
C THR A 17 -0.97 7.20 -1.58
N CYS A 18 -0.45 5.97 -1.48
CA CYS A 18 0.04 5.40 -0.23
C CYS A 18 1.52 5.03 -0.31
N THR A 19 2.28 5.44 0.69
CA THR A 19 3.71 5.10 0.84
C THR A 19 3.99 4.54 2.22
N ALA A 20 4.90 3.57 2.30
CA ALA A 20 5.41 3.08 3.58
C ALA A 20 6.86 2.58 3.54
N SER A 21 7.48 2.66 4.71
CA SER A 21 8.76 2.05 5.04
C SER A 21 8.60 1.13 6.27
N GLY A 22 9.62 0.29 6.51
CA GLY A 22 9.61 -0.66 7.63
C GLY A 22 8.59 -1.79 7.46
N GLY A 23 8.31 -2.51 8.55
CA GLY A 23 7.35 -3.62 8.58
C GLY A 23 7.87 -4.97 8.10
N ALA A 24 6.97 -5.95 8.09
CA ALA A 24 7.27 -7.35 7.78
C ALA A 24 7.95 -7.54 6.41
N ASN A 25 8.74 -8.60 6.26
CA ASN A 25 9.33 -8.95 4.97
C ASN A 25 8.24 -9.62 4.10
N GLN A 26 7.67 -8.88 3.15
CA GLN A 26 6.53 -9.31 2.35
C GLN A 26 6.51 -8.59 0.99
N PRO A 27 5.84 -9.16 -0.03
CA PRO A 27 5.66 -8.48 -1.32
C PRO A 27 4.82 -7.21 -1.20
N ALA A 28 5.13 -6.21 -2.04
CA ALA A 28 4.37 -4.96 -2.10
C ALA A 28 2.89 -5.18 -2.45
N THR A 29 2.57 -6.18 -3.28
CA THR A 29 1.19 -6.55 -3.61
C THR A 29 0.41 -7.05 -2.39
N ARG A 30 1.02 -7.87 -1.51
CA ARG A 30 0.37 -8.29 -0.24
C ARG A 30 0.13 -7.09 0.67
N ALA A 31 1.13 -6.22 0.83
CA ALA A 31 1.02 -5.02 1.64
C ALA A 31 -0.10 -4.09 1.11
N CYS A 32 -0.20 -3.97 -0.22
CA CYS A 32 -1.22 -3.17 -0.89
C CYS A 32 -2.64 -3.66 -0.58
N ARG A 33 -2.90 -4.97 -0.63
CA ARG A 33 -4.21 -5.53 -0.27
C ARG A 33 -4.64 -5.17 1.16
N ARG A 34 -3.69 -5.13 2.11
CA ARG A 34 -3.97 -4.73 3.51
C ARG A 34 -4.32 -3.25 3.62
N VAL A 35 -3.65 -2.41 2.83
CA VAL A 35 -3.93 -0.96 2.76
C VAL A 35 -5.29 -0.71 2.11
N VAL A 36 -5.59 -1.37 0.99
CA VAL A 36 -6.87 -1.22 0.28
C VAL A 36 -8.04 -1.67 1.15
N ALA A 37 -7.92 -2.79 1.86
CA ALA A 37 -8.94 -3.24 2.81
C ALA A 37 -9.23 -2.22 3.93
N ARG A 38 -8.29 -1.32 4.24
CA ARG A 38 -8.43 -0.32 5.31
C ARG A 38 -8.82 1.07 4.83
N PHE A 39 -8.34 1.48 3.66
CA PHE A 39 -8.44 2.86 3.15
C PHE A 39 -9.20 2.97 1.83
N GLY A 40 -9.53 1.84 1.19
CA GLY A 40 -10.10 1.79 -0.15
C GLY A 40 -9.03 1.76 -1.25
N THR A 41 -9.49 1.79 -2.50
CA THR A 41 -8.64 1.65 -3.68
C THR A 41 -7.58 2.76 -3.77
N VAL A 42 -6.39 2.40 -4.26
CA VAL A 42 -5.25 3.30 -4.42
C VAL A 42 -4.93 3.55 -5.90
N SER A 43 -4.50 4.77 -6.23
CA SER A 43 -4.03 5.17 -7.56
C SER A 43 -2.51 5.10 -7.68
N ALA A 44 -1.79 5.10 -6.55
CA ALA A 44 -0.34 4.94 -6.49
C ALA A 44 0.06 4.28 -5.17
N PHE A 45 1.04 3.37 -5.24
CA PHE A 45 1.46 2.59 -4.09
C PHE A 45 2.97 2.34 -4.13
N THR A 46 3.65 2.68 -3.04
CA THR A 46 5.08 2.39 -2.86
C THR A 46 5.34 1.78 -1.50
N TYR A 47 5.99 0.61 -1.48
CA TYR A 47 6.38 -0.09 -0.27
C TYR A 47 7.87 -0.40 -0.29
N LYS A 48 8.62 0.07 0.71
CA LYS A 48 10.08 -0.17 0.82
C LYS A 48 10.86 0.17 -0.46
N GLY A 49 10.44 1.23 -1.16
CA GLY A 49 11.05 1.66 -2.43
C GLY A 49 10.55 0.91 -3.67
N THR A 50 9.73 -0.14 -3.52
CA THR A 50 9.05 -0.82 -4.63
C THR A 50 7.73 -0.12 -4.93
N THR A 51 7.63 0.48 -6.11
CA THR A 51 6.38 1.05 -6.62
C THR A 51 5.65 0.02 -7.47
N LEU A 52 4.35 -0.15 -7.23
CA LEU A 52 3.53 -1.06 -8.02
C LEU A 52 3.20 -0.47 -9.40
N SER A 53 3.19 -1.31 -10.43
CA SER A 53 2.72 -0.94 -11.78
C SER A 53 1.19 -0.78 -11.82
N ALA A 54 0.67 -0.27 -12.93
CA ALA A 54 -0.78 -0.12 -13.12
C ALA A 54 -1.52 -1.48 -13.08
N GLU A 55 -0.93 -2.54 -13.63
CA GLU A 55 -1.47 -3.89 -13.61
C GLU A 55 -1.49 -4.47 -12.18
N GLU A 56 -0.41 -4.23 -11.42
CA GLU A 56 -0.31 -4.65 -10.04
C GLU A 56 -1.28 -3.89 -9.13
N LEU A 57 -1.49 -2.60 -9.38
CA LEU A 57 -2.49 -1.78 -8.69
C LEU A 57 -3.91 -2.26 -9.00
N THR A 58 -4.20 -2.62 -10.25
CA THR A 58 -5.49 -3.21 -10.62
C THR A 58 -5.74 -4.50 -9.85
N THR A 59 -4.74 -5.38 -9.79
CA THR A 59 -4.81 -6.63 -9.02
C THR A 59 -4.94 -6.38 -7.51
N CYS A 60 -4.28 -5.36 -6.99
CA CYS A 60 -4.37 -4.97 -5.59
C CYS A 60 -5.76 -4.42 -5.23
N ASN A 61 -6.31 -3.55 -6.07
CA ASN A 61 -7.59 -2.87 -5.84
C ASN A 61 -8.80 -3.79 -6.00
N ALA A 62 -8.64 -4.94 -6.64
CA ALA A 62 -9.67 -5.97 -6.79
C ALA A 62 -9.80 -6.91 -5.59
N ALA A 63 -9.02 -6.70 -4.52
CA ALA A 63 -8.95 -7.57 -3.35
C ALA A 63 -9.99 -7.27 -2.27
#